data_AF-A0A0G4MIV3-F1
#
_entry.id   AF-A0A0G4MIV3-F1
#
_cell.length_a   1.000
_cell.length_b   1.000
_cell.length_c   1.000
_cell.angle_alpha   90.00
_cell.angle_beta   90.00
_cell.angle_gamma   90.00
#
_symmetry.space_group_name_H-M   'P 1'
#
loop_
_entity.id
_entity.type
_entity.pdbx_description
1 polymer ?
#
loop_
_entity_poly.entity_id
_entity_poly.type
_entity_poly.pdbx_seq_one_letter_code
_entity_poly.pdbx_strand_id
1 'polypeptide(L)'
;QFTGTSQPVNLQGEQDGTILTFATGIQFLPTNWKIPYTNGTEVQALYTSSDGGLTWEEVGTVLDGPPDGWNVTGWRDPSFFPSTLLDELLSVDEPHYYMVLGSGLKGGD
;
A
#
# COMPACT_ATOMS: atom_id res chain seq x y z
N GLN A 1 -5.56 -7.62 -9.35
CA GLN A 1 -4.63 -6.91 -8.46
C GLN A 1 -3.39 -6.53 -9.25
N PHE A 2 -2.87 -5.34 -8.98
CA PHE A 2 -1.57 -4.88 -9.46
C PHE A 2 -0.49 -5.29 -8.43
N THR A 3 0.72 -4.77 -8.61
CA THR A 3 1.91 -5.04 -7.80
C THR A 3 1.73 -4.67 -6.33
N GLY A 4 2.59 -5.25 -5.49
CA GLY A 4 2.60 -5.08 -4.05
C GLY A 4 3.89 -5.60 -3.44
N THR A 5 4.00 -5.52 -2.12
CA THR A 5 5.16 -6.01 -1.35
C THR A 5 4.66 -6.88 -0.21
N SER A 6 5.48 -7.86 0.17
CA SER A 6 5.21 -8.76 1.31
C SER A 6 6.31 -8.66 2.36
N GLN A 7 5.95 -8.85 3.63
CA GLN A 7 6.86 -8.95 4.77
C GLN A 7 6.55 -10.23 5.56
N PRO A 8 7.56 -10.93 6.10
CA PRO A 8 7.37 -12.18 6.85
C PRO A 8 6.96 -11.90 8.31
N VAL A 9 5.87 -11.15 8.50
CA VAL A 9 5.32 -10.79 9.81
C VAL A 9 3.79 -10.94 9.80
N ASN A 10 3.19 -11.05 10.99
CA ASN A 10 1.75 -10.96 11.17
C ASN A 10 1.25 -9.50 11.25
N LEU A 11 -0.03 -9.30 11.54
CA LEU A 11 -0.65 -7.96 11.65
C LEU A 11 -0.11 -7.13 12.82
N GLN A 12 0.54 -7.75 13.79
CA GLN A 12 1.18 -7.09 14.93
C GLN A 12 2.67 -6.81 14.68
N GLY A 13 3.20 -7.19 13.51
CA GLY A 13 4.62 -7.05 13.19
C GLY A 13 5.50 -8.17 13.75
N GLU A 14 4.92 -9.24 14.28
CA GLU A 14 5.65 -10.36 14.88
C GLU A 14 5.96 -11.45 13.84
N GLN A 15 7.06 -12.18 14.01
CA GLN A 15 7.42 -13.31 13.15
C GLN A 15 6.87 -14.62 13.71
N ASP A 16 5.72 -15.07 13.19
CA ASP A 16 5.07 -16.34 13.56
C ASP A 16 4.92 -17.33 12.40
N GLY A 17 5.49 -16.99 11.23
CA GLY A 17 5.31 -17.74 9.98
C GLY A 17 4.25 -17.17 9.04
N THR A 18 3.50 -16.16 9.48
CA THR A 18 2.58 -15.38 8.64
C THR A 18 3.35 -14.50 7.66
N ILE A 19 2.82 -14.36 6.45
CA ILE A 19 3.23 -13.39 5.44
C ILE A 19 2.15 -12.31 5.35
N LEU A 20 2.52 -11.06 5.56
CA LEU A 20 1.66 -9.89 5.38
C LEU A 20 1.98 -9.21 4.05
N THR A 21 0.96 -8.96 3.24
CA THR A 21 1.11 -8.36 1.89
C THR A 21 0.19 -7.17 1.71
N PHE A 22 0.76 -6.05 1.30
CA PHE A 22 -0.01 -4.96 0.69
C PHE A 22 -0.01 -5.12 -0.82
N ALA A 23 -1.16 -4.94 -1.45
CA ALA A 23 -1.30 -4.99 -2.90
C ALA A 23 -2.34 -3.98 -3.41
N THR A 24 -2.15 -3.52 -4.65
CA THR A 24 -3.10 -2.60 -5.28
C THR A 24 -4.32 -3.34 -5.83
N GLY A 25 -5.49 -3.02 -5.30
CA GLY A 25 -6.80 -3.34 -5.87
C GLY A 25 -7.22 -2.32 -6.94
N ILE A 26 -7.93 -2.78 -7.98
CA ILE A 26 -8.45 -1.92 -9.05
C ILE A 26 -9.97 -2.03 -9.09
N GLN A 27 -10.66 -0.91 -8.86
CA GLN A 27 -12.12 -0.85 -8.86
C GLN A 27 -12.69 -0.24 -10.14
N PHE A 28 -11.93 0.65 -10.80
CA PHE A 28 -12.35 1.32 -12.03
C PHE A 28 -11.26 1.28 -13.09
N LEU A 29 -11.66 1.35 -14.36
CA LEU A 29 -10.77 1.47 -15.51
C LEU A 29 -11.42 2.38 -16.56
N PRO A 30 -10.63 3.05 -17.43
CA PRO A 30 -9.16 2.98 -17.53
C PRO A 30 -8.44 3.80 -16.44
N THR A 31 -7.20 3.42 -16.12
CA THR A 31 -6.27 4.24 -15.35
C THR A 31 -5.01 4.50 -16.18
N ASN A 32 -4.63 5.77 -16.33
CA ASN A 32 -3.42 6.19 -17.03
C ASN A 32 -3.06 7.62 -16.63
N TRP A 33 -1.77 7.92 -16.51
CA TRP A 33 -1.29 9.25 -16.13
C TRP A 33 -1.74 10.39 -17.07
N LYS A 34 -2.03 10.08 -18.34
CA LYS A 34 -2.46 11.07 -19.35
C LYS A 34 -3.90 11.54 -19.16
N ILE A 35 -4.77 10.73 -18.57
CA ILE A 35 -6.20 11.08 -18.37
C ILE A 35 -6.45 11.57 -16.93
N PRO A 36 -7.60 12.21 -16.63
CA PRO A 36 -7.96 12.53 -15.26
C PRO A 36 -8.06 11.27 -14.40
N TYR A 37 -7.58 11.34 -13.16
CA TYR A 37 -7.70 10.25 -12.21
C TYR A 37 -9.10 10.22 -11.60
N THR A 38 -9.74 9.06 -11.62
CA THR A 38 -11.02 8.83 -10.94
C THR A 38 -10.74 8.34 -9.53
N ASN A 39 -11.18 9.07 -8.51
CA ASN A 39 -10.93 8.67 -7.13
C ASN A 39 -11.50 7.27 -6.81
N GLY A 40 -10.78 6.48 -6.02
CA GLY A 40 -11.12 5.09 -5.73
C GLY A 40 -10.80 4.09 -6.84
N THR A 41 -10.17 4.51 -7.96
CA THR A 41 -9.74 3.59 -9.04
C THR A 41 -8.74 2.57 -8.54
N GLU A 42 -7.73 3.02 -7.81
CA GLU A 42 -6.70 2.17 -7.21
C GLU A 42 -6.83 2.29 -5.68
N VAL A 43 -6.89 1.15 -5.00
CA VAL A 43 -6.97 1.04 -3.54
C VAL A 43 -5.86 0.15 -3.03
N GLN A 44 -5.44 0.29 -1.77
CA GLN A 44 -4.46 -0.63 -1.16
C GLN A 44 -5.18 -1.60 -0.24
N ALA A 45 -5.09 -2.88 -0.59
CA ALA A 45 -5.65 -3.98 0.17
C ALA A 45 -4.54 -4.75 0.89
N LEU A 46 -4.88 -5.28 2.05
CA LEU A 46 -4.00 -6.03 2.93
C LEU A 46 -4.42 -7.49 2.95
N TYR A 47 -3.45 -8.39 2.84
CA TYR A 47 -3.65 -9.84 2.81
C TYR A 47 -2.68 -10.53 3.75
N THR A 48 -3.11 -11.64 4.34
CA THR A 48 -2.27 -12.53 5.13
C THR A 48 -2.21 -13.92 4.51
N SER A 49 -1.08 -14.60 4.69
CA SER A 49 -0.95 -16.04 4.39
C SER A 49 -0.27 -16.73 5.55
N SER A 50 -0.87 -17.81 6.05
CA SER A 50 -0.34 -18.63 7.16
C SER A 50 0.22 -19.98 6.70
N ASP A 51 0.29 -20.22 5.39
CA ASP A 51 0.67 -21.51 4.78
C ASP A 51 1.82 -21.37 3.77
N GLY A 52 2.66 -20.34 3.96
CA GLY A 52 3.83 -20.09 3.10
C GLY A 52 3.47 -19.51 1.73
N GLY A 53 2.34 -18.83 1.61
CA GLY A 53 1.89 -18.15 0.39
C GLY A 53 1.05 -19.03 -0.55
N LEU A 54 0.60 -20.21 -0.11
CA LEU A 54 -0.24 -21.11 -0.90
C LEU A 54 -1.68 -20.60 -0.98
N THR A 55 -2.21 -20.10 0.14
CA THR A 55 -3.51 -19.44 0.24
C THR A 55 -3.38 -18.08 0.91
N TRP A 56 -4.34 -17.21 0.62
CA TRP A 56 -4.35 -15.82 1.07
C TRP A 56 -5.73 -15.46 1.60
N GLU A 57 -5.75 -14.84 2.77
CA GLU A 57 -6.94 -14.24 3.38
C GLU A 57 -6.88 -12.72 3.18
N GLU A 58 -7.98 -12.13 2.73
CA GLU A 58 -8.10 -10.68 2.64
C GLU A 58 -8.45 -10.11 4.01
N VAL A 59 -7.60 -9.23 4.53
CA VAL A 59 -7.86 -8.45 5.74
C VAL A 59 -8.79 -7.29 5.41
N GLY A 60 -8.57 -6.65 4.24
CA GLY A 60 -9.46 -5.64 3.68
C GLY A 60 -8.74 -4.51 2.94
N THR A 61 -9.51 -3.56 2.43
CA THR A 61 -8.98 -2.29 1.90
C THR A 61 -8.64 -1.36 3.06
N VAL A 62 -7.37 -0.98 3.15
CA VAL A 62 -6.82 -0.17 4.26
C VAL A 62 -6.46 1.25 3.83
N LEU A 63 -6.31 1.49 2.52
CA LEU A 63 -6.24 2.84 1.92
C LEU A 63 -7.15 2.87 0.69
N ASP A 64 -8.24 3.63 0.74
CA ASP A 64 -9.28 3.67 -0.28
C ASP A 64 -9.07 4.74 -1.38
N GLY A 65 -8.06 5.60 -1.21
CA GLY A 65 -7.68 6.59 -2.22
C GLY A 65 -6.43 7.40 -1.84
N PRO A 66 -5.98 8.28 -2.75
CA PRO A 66 -4.93 9.26 -2.47
C PRO A 66 -5.38 10.29 -1.42
N PRO A 67 -4.45 11.08 -0.86
CA PRO A 67 -4.78 12.18 0.04
C PRO A 67 -5.78 13.17 -0.58
N ASP A 68 -6.68 13.69 0.24
CA ASP A 68 -7.72 14.62 -0.21
C ASP A 68 -7.15 15.85 -0.93
N GLY A 69 -7.77 16.21 -2.05
CA GLY A 69 -7.42 17.37 -2.85
C GLY A 69 -6.21 17.18 -3.77
N TRP A 70 -5.56 16.02 -3.78
CA TRP A 70 -4.41 15.76 -4.64
C TRP A 70 -4.85 15.34 -6.05
N ASN A 71 -4.36 16.05 -7.07
CA ASN A 71 -4.56 15.68 -8.47
C ASN A 71 -3.53 14.62 -8.91
N VAL A 72 -3.70 13.40 -8.41
CA VAL A 72 -2.74 12.32 -8.66
C VAL A 72 -2.82 11.77 -10.09
N THR A 73 -1.73 11.17 -10.56
CA THR A 73 -1.68 10.40 -11.82
C THR A 73 -1.79 8.89 -11.60
N GLY A 74 -1.89 8.46 -10.34
CA GLY A 74 -1.97 7.08 -9.90
C GLY A 74 -1.85 6.94 -8.38
N TRP A 75 -2.20 5.78 -7.85
CA TRP A 75 -2.15 5.43 -6.44
C TRP A 75 -1.93 3.91 -6.28
N ARG A 76 -0.71 3.43 -6.49
CA ARG A 76 -0.45 1.99 -6.67
C ARG A 76 0.92 1.55 -6.16
N ASP A 77 1.20 0.25 -6.31
CA ASP A 77 2.51 -0.37 -6.10
C ASP A 77 3.07 -0.13 -4.68
N PRO A 78 2.33 -0.53 -3.63
CA PRO A 78 2.77 -0.32 -2.25
C PRO A 78 4.06 -1.09 -1.99
N SER A 79 5.07 -0.37 -1.53
CA SER A 79 6.30 -0.93 -0.98
C SER A 79 6.47 -0.49 0.46
N PHE A 80 6.28 -1.44 1.38
CA PHE A 80 6.32 -1.17 2.81
C PHE A 80 7.51 -1.87 3.49
N PHE A 81 8.11 -1.20 4.45
CA PHE A 81 9.34 -1.60 5.12
C PHE A 81 9.47 -0.95 6.51
N PRO A 82 10.12 -1.61 7.48
CA PRO A 82 10.47 -0.99 8.75
C PRO A 82 11.64 -0.02 8.57
N SER A 83 11.72 1.05 9.35
CA SER A 83 12.85 1.98 9.28
C SER A 83 13.11 2.71 10.60
N THR A 84 14.15 2.27 11.32
CA THR A 84 14.56 2.92 12.58
C THR A 84 15.02 4.36 12.38
N LEU A 85 15.59 4.68 11.21
CA LEU A 85 15.98 6.06 10.88
C LEU A 85 14.77 6.99 10.71
N LEU A 86 13.68 6.50 10.11
CA LEU A 86 12.43 7.27 10.01
C LEU A 86 11.74 7.35 11.37
N ASP A 87 11.79 6.28 12.17
CA ASP A 87 11.28 6.30 13.54
C ASP A 87 11.97 7.40 14.36
N GLU A 88 13.31 7.43 14.35
CA GLU A 88 14.11 8.46 15.02
C GLU A 88 13.81 9.87 14.49
N LEU A 89 13.76 10.03 13.17
CA LEU A 89 13.48 11.32 12.54
C LEU A 89 12.10 11.89 12.92
N LEU A 90 11.11 11.01 13.05
CA LEU A 90 9.74 11.39 13.43
C LEU A 90 9.52 11.40 14.94
N SER A 91 10.51 10.99 15.74
CA SER A 91 10.46 10.92 17.20
C SER A 91 9.26 10.11 17.71
N VAL A 92 9.04 8.93 17.13
CA VAL A 92 8.00 8.00 17.55
C VAL A 92 8.49 7.09 18.69
N ASP A 93 7.58 6.67 19.56
CA ASP A 93 7.89 5.89 20.76
C ASP A 93 7.89 4.36 20.54
N GLU A 94 7.51 3.90 19.34
CA GLU A 94 7.46 2.48 18.97
C GLU A 94 7.89 2.25 17.50
N PRO A 95 8.33 1.04 17.11
CA PRO A 95 8.73 0.76 15.73
C PRO A 95 7.56 0.85 14.74
N HIS A 96 7.76 1.51 13.59
CA HIS A 96 6.74 1.61 12.55
C HIS A 96 7.15 0.97 11.22
N TYR A 97 6.14 0.56 10.46
CA TYR A 97 6.28 0.33 9.03
C TYR A 97 5.95 1.61 8.25
N TYR A 98 6.77 1.89 7.26
CA TYR A 98 6.58 2.99 6.32
C TYR A 98 6.23 2.42 4.96
N MET A 99 5.57 3.21 4.13
CA MET A 99 5.18 2.79 2.80
C MET A 99 5.49 3.88 1.78
N VAL A 100 5.98 3.44 0.62
CA VAL A 100 6.07 4.25 -0.59
C VAL A 100 5.07 3.72 -1.60
N LEU A 101 4.40 4.63 -2.30
CA LEU A 101 3.43 4.34 -3.35
C LEU A 101 3.88 4.96 -4.68
N GLY A 102 3.69 4.22 -5.76
CA GLY A 102 3.84 4.70 -7.13
C GLY A 102 2.73 5.70 -7.47
N SER A 103 3.12 6.96 -7.69
CA SER A 103 2.21 8.06 -8.00
C SER A 103 2.93 9.20 -8.74
N GLY A 104 2.23 10.31 -8.93
CA GLY A 104 2.73 11.60 -9.39
C GLY A 104 1.62 12.63 -9.25
N LEU A 105 1.96 13.92 -9.22
CA LEU A 105 0.99 15.00 -9.24
C LEU A 105 0.89 15.56 -10.66
N LYS A 106 -0.33 15.70 -11.14
CA LYS A 106 -0.60 16.33 -12.42
C LYS A 106 -0.44 17.84 -12.25
N GLY A 107 0.46 18.43 -13.02
CA GLY A 107 0.62 19.88 -13.11
C GLY A 107 -0.57 20.55 -13.79
N GLY A 108 -0.62 21.88 -13.76
CA GLY A 108 -1.46 22.64 -14.69
C GLY A 108 -0.89 22.52 -16.10
N ASP A 109 -1.77 22.41 -17.10
CA ASP A 109 -1.40 22.49 -18.52
C ASP A 109 -0.76 23.84 -18.86
#